data_AF-A0A1F3N403-F1
#
_entry.id   AF-A0A1F3N403-F1
#
_cell.length_a   1.000
_cell.length_b   1.000
_cell.length_c   1.000
_cell.angle_alpha   90.00
_cell.angle_beta   90.00
_cell.angle_gamma   90.00
#
_symmetry.space_group_name_H-M   'P 1'
#
loop_
_entity.id
_entity.type
_entity.pdbx_description
1 polymer ?
#
loop_
_entity_poly.entity_id
_entity_poly.type
_entity_poly.pdbx_seq_one_letter_code
_entity_poly.pdbx_strand_id
1 'polypeptide(L)'
;MILVLLLVTLPGCKYFKGKKLFGKKARETELLKARQDSIRVADSIMKVQERLKAIENARLDSIRVAEEKRAWALKNKYNIIVGSFITPEYARNHSETYRQNGYNATIIKMEGGRFDLVSAEAHESFRKAVARLQQFQDTVEIGAWLYILK
;
A
#
# COMPACT_ATOMS: atom_id res chain seq x y z
N MET A 1 93.33 -33.57 -37.71
CA MET A 1 93.74 -32.89 -36.46
C MET A 1 92.46 -32.41 -35.78
N ILE A 2 91.89 -33.08 -34.78
CA ILE A 2 92.39 -33.38 -33.42
C ILE A 2 92.57 -32.11 -32.59
N LEU A 3 91.84 -32.09 -31.45
CA LEU A 3 92.16 -31.46 -30.16
C LEU A 3 92.08 -29.90 -30.08
N VAL A 4 91.57 -29.24 -29.03
CA VAL A 4 90.99 -29.70 -27.75
C VAL A 4 90.67 -28.50 -26.82
N LEU A 5 89.95 -28.80 -25.73
CA LEU A 5 89.90 -28.08 -24.43
C LEU A 5 89.10 -26.75 -24.43
N LEU A 6 88.11 -26.48 -23.57
CA LEU A 6 87.73 -26.87 -22.20
C LEU A 6 86.18 -26.98 -22.19
N LEU A 7 85.44 -27.98 -21.67
CA LEU A 7 85.42 -28.64 -20.36
C LEU A 7 85.36 -27.68 -19.15
N VAL A 8 84.19 -27.72 -18.46
CA VAL A 8 84.04 -27.93 -17.00
C VAL A 8 83.62 -26.72 -16.11
N THR A 9 82.37 -26.83 -15.64
CA THR A 9 81.81 -26.54 -14.28
C THR A 9 81.48 -25.09 -13.85
N LEU A 10 80.19 -24.74 -13.67
CA LEU A 10 79.35 -24.77 -12.44
C LEU A 10 79.74 -23.70 -11.39
N PRO A 11 78.81 -23.04 -10.64
CA PRO A 11 77.60 -23.65 -10.05
C PRO A 11 76.31 -22.79 -10.05
N GLY A 12 75.23 -23.41 -9.59
CA GLY A 12 73.86 -22.91 -9.65
C GLY A 12 73.60 -21.51 -9.09
N CYS A 13 72.87 -20.72 -9.87
CA CYS A 13 72.10 -19.57 -9.39
C CYS A 13 70.93 -20.06 -8.54
N LYS A 14 71.26 -20.38 -7.28
CA LYS A 14 70.36 -20.71 -6.18
C LYS A 14 69.71 -19.42 -5.66
N TYR A 15 68.98 -18.67 -6.49
CA TYR A 15 68.45 -17.36 -6.05
C TYR A 15 67.15 -16.88 -6.74
N PHE A 16 66.11 -17.73 -6.73
CA PHE A 16 64.72 -17.25 -6.84
C PHE A 16 63.90 -17.70 -5.61
N LYS A 17 64.40 -17.41 -4.41
CA LYS A 17 63.55 -17.27 -3.21
C LYS A 17 62.89 -15.88 -3.25
N GLY A 18 61.89 -15.74 -4.11
CA GLY A 18 61.19 -14.48 -4.35
C GLY A 18 59.67 -14.61 -4.45
N LYS A 19 59.05 -15.65 -3.86
CA LYS A 19 57.58 -15.80 -3.78
C LYS A 19 56.93 -14.81 -2.79
N LYS A 20 57.20 -13.51 -2.88
CA LYS A 20 56.50 -12.46 -2.10
C LYS A 20 55.67 -11.49 -2.95
N LEU A 21 55.87 -11.44 -4.27
CA LEU A 21 55.15 -10.49 -5.14
C LEU A 21 53.79 -11.01 -5.63
N PHE A 22 53.69 -12.30 -5.98
CA PHE A 22 52.41 -12.92 -6.37
C PHE A 22 51.47 -13.21 -5.19
N GLY A 23 52.01 -13.41 -3.98
CA GLY A 23 51.20 -13.62 -2.77
C GLY A 23 50.45 -12.37 -2.31
N LYS A 24 50.96 -11.16 -2.57
CA LYS A 24 50.27 -9.90 -2.25
C LYS A 24 49.09 -9.64 -3.19
N LYS A 25 49.28 -9.82 -4.51
CA LYS A 25 48.19 -9.71 -5.50
C LYS A 25 47.12 -10.78 -5.29
N ALA A 26 47.51 -12.03 -4.98
CA ALA A 26 46.56 -13.08 -4.63
C ALA A 26 45.72 -12.70 -3.40
N ARG A 27 46.35 -12.27 -2.30
CA ARG A 27 45.66 -11.78 -1.10
C ARG A 27 44.73 -10.60 -1.36
N GLU A 28 45.16 -9.64 -2.17
CA GLU A 28 44.37 -8.46 -2.53
C GLU A 28 43.14 -8.84 -3.36
N THR A 29 43.30 -9.77 -4.32
CA THR A 29 42.16 -10.31 -5.09
C THR A 29 41.20 -11.14 -4.23
N GLU A 30 41.70 -11.88 -3.24
CA GLU A 30 40.86 -12.62 -2.28
C GLU A 30 40.10 -11.67 -1.35
N LEU A 31 40.73 -10.61 -0.86
CA LEU A 31 40.10 -9.56 -0.07
C LEU A 31 38.99 -8.83 -0.85
N LEU A 32 39.24 -8.51 -2.13
CA LEU A 32 38.24 -7.88 -2.99
C LEU A 32 37.06 -8.84 -3.29
N LYS A 33 37.33 -10.13 -3.51
CA LYS A 33 36.28 -11.15 -3.67
C LYS A 33 35.44 -11.28 -2.40
N ALA A 34 36.06 -11.40 -1.22
CA ALA A 34 35.35 -11.46 0.05
C ALA A 34 34.49 -10.19 0.30
N ARG A 35 34.97 -9.02 -0.13
CA ARG A 35 34.21 -7.77 -0.05
C ARG A 35 33.03 -7.75 -1.02
N GLN A 36 33.17 -8.29 -2.23
CA GLN A 36 32.04 -8.43 -3.17
C GLN A 36 31.02 -9.47 -2.69
N ASP A 37 31.48 -10.58 -2.13
CA ASP A 37 30.60 -11.63 -1.61
C ASP A 37 29.78 -11.13 -0.42
N SER A 38 30.39 -10.35 0.48
CA SER A 38 29.65 -9.71 1.59
C SER A 38 28.61 -8.69 1.11
N ILE A 39 28.91 -7.90 0.07
CA ILE A 39 27.93 -6.98 -0.55
C ILE A 39 26.78 -7.77 -1.20
N ARG A 40 27.08 -8.84 -1.93
CA ARG A 40 26.07 -9.67 -2.59
C ARG A 40 25.11 -10.33 -1.58
N VAL A 41 25.65 -10.78 -0.44
CA VAL A 41 24.85 -11.36 0.65
C VAL A 41 23.99 -10.28 1.33
N ALA A 42 24.53 -9.08 1.54
CA ALA A 42 23.73 -7.97 2.09
C ALA A 42 22.57 -7.58 1.16
N ASP A 43 22.82 -7.48 -0.15
CA ASP A 43 21.80 -7.15 -1.15
C ASP A 43 20.69 -8.22 -1.22
N SER A 44 21.05 -9.50 -1.11
CA SER A 44 20.06 -10.58 -1.13
C SER A 44 19.18 -10.58 0.13
N ILE A 45 19.77 -10.32 1.30
CA ILE A 45 19.03 -10.16 2.56
C ILE A 45 18.11 -8.94 2.49
N MET A 46 18.62 -7.80 1.99
CA MET A 46 17.83 -6.58 1.85
C MET A 46 16.62 -6.78 0.93
N LYS A 47 16.80 -7.44 -0.23
CA LYS A 47 15.70 -7.77 -1.14
C LYS A 47 14.65 -8.68 -0.50
N VAL A 48 15.07 -9.65 0.31
CA VAL A 48 14.13 -10.52 1.04
C VAL A 48 13.38 -9.71 2.11
N GLN A 49 14.07 -8.86 2.87
CA GLN A 49 13.45 -7.99 3.87
C GLN A 49 12.47 -7.00 3.24
N GLU A 50 12.80 -6.39 2.11
CA GLU A 50 11.91 -5.51 1.35
C GLU A 50 10.65 -6.24 0.89
N ARG A 51 10.79 -7.46 0.36
CA ARG A 51 9.63 -8.28 -0.02
C ARG A 51 8.75 -8.61 1.18
N LEU A 52 9.34 -8.99 2.31
CA LEU A 52 8.59 -9.27 3.53
C LEU A 52 7.87 -8.03 4.07
N LYS A 53 8.55 -6.87 4.07
CA LYS A 53 7.94 -5.58 4.45
C LYS A 53 6.80 -5.19 3.51
N ALA A 54 6.97 -5.38 2.20
CA ALA A 54 5.92 -5.07 1.23
C ALA A 54 4.66 -5.94 1.45
N ILE A 55 4.83 -7.23 1.75
CA ILE A 55 3.73 -8.14 2.06
C ILE A 55 3.03 -7.70 3.36
N GLU A 56 3.78 -7.38 4.41
CA GLU A 56 3.21 -6.95 5.68
C GLU A 56 2.48 -5.62 5.55
N ASN A 57 3.07 -4.65 4.84
CA ASN A 57 2.42 -3.37 4.58
C ASN A 57 1.12 -3.54 3.78
N ALA A 58 1.10 -4.43 2.78
CA ALA A 58 -0.12 -4.72 2.03
C ALA A 58 -1.21 -5.35 2.93
N ARG A 59 -0.82 -6.20 3.89
CA ARG A 59 -1.74 -6.76 4.88
C ARG A 59 -2.31 -5.67 5.79
N LEU A 60 -1.44 -4.85 6.38
CA LEU A 60 -1.86 -3.75 7.26
C LEU A 60 -2.75 -2.74 6.53
N ASP A 61 -2.42 -2.40 5.29
CA ASP A 61 -3.25 -1.50 4.47
C ASP A 61 -4.62 -2.11 4.17
N SER A 62 -4.69 -3.41 3.88
CA SER A 62 -5.96 -4.09 3.69
C SER A 62 -6.84 -4.09 4.94
N ILE A 63 -6.25 -4.27 6.12
CA ILE A 63 -6.95 -4.23 7.41
C ILE A 63 -7.47 -2.82 7.67
N ARG A 64 -6.61 -1.81 7.51
CA ARG A 64 -6.97 -0.40 7.71
C ARG A 64 -8.14 0.01 6.81
N VAL A 65 -8.10 -0.32 5.52
CA VAL A 65 -9.19 -0.03 4.59
C VAL A 65 -10.50 -0.74 5.01
N ALA A 66 -10.41 -1.97 5.51
CA ALA A 66 -11.58 -2.70 6.00
C ALA A 66 -12.16 -2.06 7.27
N GLU A 67 -11.32 -1.64 8.22
CA GLU A 67 -11.74 -0.95 9.45
C GLU A 67 -12.35 0.42 9.16
N GLU A 68 -11.74 1.21 8.27
CA GLU A 68 -12.26 2.50 7.83
C GLU A 68 -13.65 2.34 7.20
N LYS A 69 -13.83 1.33 6.34
CA LYS A 69 -15.14 1.02 5.75
C LYS A 69 -16.18 0.63 6.80
N ARG A 70 -15.81 -0.18 7.79
CA ARG A 70 -16.71 -0.56 8.89
C ARG A 70 -17.10 0.65 9.74
N ALA A 71 -16.12 1.49 10.11
CA ALA A 71 -16.36 2.69 10.88
C ALA A 71 -17.26 3.67 10.11
N TRP A 72 -17.05 3.82 8.81
CA TRP A 72 -17.91 4.62 7.94
C TRP A 72 -19.32 4.05 7.86
N ALA A 73 -19.48 2.73 7.67
CA ALA A 73 -20.78 2.09 7.60
C ALA A 73 -21.57 2.21 8.91
N LEU A 74 -20.89 2.12 10.06
CA LEU A 74 -21.51 2.32 11.37
C LEU A 74 -21.96 3.77 11.57
N LYS A 75 -21.11 4.74 11.22
CA LYS A 75 -21.43 6.17 11.33
C LYS A 75 -22.58 6.60 10.43
N ASN A 76 -22.69 5.97 9.25
CA ASN A 76 -23.70 6.30 8.25
C ASN A 76 -24.82 5.25 8.17
N LYS A 77 -25.03 4.45 9.22
CA LYS A 77 -25.97 3.32 9.16
C LYS A 77 -27.41 3.75 8.93
N TYR A 78 -27.84 4.84 9.56
CA TYR A 78 -29.21 5.34 9.51
C TYR A 78 -29.27 6.65 8.72
N ASN A 79 -29.94 6.63 7.58
CA ASN A 79 -29.95 7.74 6.62
C ASN A 79 -31.34 8.33 6.47
N ILE A 80 -31.45 9.65 6.57
CA ILE A 80 -32.70 10.39 6.31
C ILE A 80 -32.77 10.67 4.81
N ILE A 81 -33.68 9.99 4.13
CA ILE A 81 -33.86 10.08 2.68
C ILE A 81 -34.91 11.13 2.36
N VAL A 82 -34.58 12.00 1.43
CA VAL A 82 -35.44 13.10 0.94
C VAL A 82 -35.95 12.85 -0.48
N GLY A 83 -35.37 11.88 -1.20
CA GLY A 83 -35.82 11.52 -2.53
C GLY A 83 -35.28 10.17 -3.00
N SER A 84 -35.99 9.57 -3.95
CA SER A 84 -35.63 8.30 -4.60
C SER A 84 -35.83 8.46 -6.10
N PHE A 85 -34.77 8.26 -6.87
CA PHE A 85 -34.77 8.55 -8.31
C PHE A 85 -34.24 7.36 -9.09
N ILE A 86 -34.90 7.02 -10.19
CA ILE A 86 -34.37 6.05 -11.16
C ILE A 86 -33.30 6.70 -12.04
N THR A 87 -33.50 7.98 -12.38
CA THR A 87 -32.57 8.76 -13.20
C THR A 87 -31.46 9.34 -12.33
N PRO A 88 -30.19 8.95 -12.52
CA PRO A 88 -29.09 9.40 -11.67
C PRO A 88 -28.84 10.91 -11.71
N GLU A 89 -29.18 11.57 -12.81
CA GLU A 89 -29.06 13.02 -12.95
C GLU A 89 -30.00 13.77 -12.00
N TYR A 90 -31.23 13.28 -11.83
CA TYR A 90 -32.18 13.87 -10.89
C TYR A 90 -31.73 13.67 -9.45
N ALA A 91 -31.20 12.48 -9.10
CA ALA A 91 -30.58 12.26 -7.80
C ALA A 91 -29.41 13.23 -7.54
N ARG A 92 -28.55 13.47 -8.55
CA ARG A 92 -27.43 14.41 -8.44
C ARG A 92 -27.90 15.83 -8.19
N ASN A 93 -28.78 16.35 -9.04
CA ASN A 93 -29.29 17.71 -8.92
C ASN A 93 -29.98 17.92 -7.57
N HIS A 94 -30.82 16.96 -7.16
CA HIS A 94 -31.51 17.01 -5.87
C HIS A 94 -30.53 16.97 -4.69
N SER A 95 -29.51 16.10 -4.73
CA SER A 95 -28.47 16.07 -3.71
C SER A 95 -27.70 17.38 -3.62
N GLU A 96 -27.44 18.05 -4.75
CA GLU A 96 -26.70 19.30 -4.79
C GLU A 96 -27.52 20.45 -4.20
N THR A 97 -28.83 20.49 -4.44
CA THR A 97 -29.72 21.46 -3.77
C THR A 97 -29.64 21.33 -2.25
N TYR A 98 -29.66 20.10 -1.71
CA TYR A 98 -29.51 19.90 -0.27
C TYR A 98 -28.10 20.28 0.24
N ARG A 99 -27.03 20.06 -0.54
CA ARG A 99 -25.69 20.53 -0.18
C ARG A 99 -25.60 22.06 -0.11
N GLN A 100 -26.20 22.74 -1.09
CA GLN A 100 -26.27 24.20 -1.12
C GLN A 100 -27.03 24.77 0.08
N ASN A 101 -28.01 24.02 0.59
CA ASN A 101 -28.77 24.35 1.79
C ASN A 101 -28.06 23.97 3.11
N GLY A 102 -26.80 23.51 3.05
CA GLY A 102 -25.96 23.23 4.21
C GLY A 102 -26.02 21.79 4.74
N TYR A 103 -26.71 20.88 4.05
CA TYR A 103 -26.76 19.47 4.43
C TYR A 103 -25.59 18.69 3.84
N ASN A 104 -25.15 17.63 4.52
CA ASN A 104 -24.14 16.71 3.98
C ASN A 104 -24.79 15.65 3.08
N ALA A 105 -25.44 16.10 2.00
CA ALA A 105 -26.26 15.22 1.19
C ALA A 105 -25.42 14.23 0.36
N THR A 106 -25.79 12.96 0.41
CA THR A 106 -25.11 11.86 -0.27
C THR A 106 -26.09 11.03 -1.08
N ILE A 107 -25.59 10.39 -2.14
CA ILE A 107 -26.38 9.48 -2.96
C ILE A 107 -26.05 8.06 -2.56
N ILE A 108 -27.08 7.29 -2.22
CA ILE A 108 -26.99 5.90 -1.80
C ILE A 108 -27.69 5.04 -2.85
N LYS A 109 -27.01 4.03 -3.37
CA LYS A 109 -27.66 3.04 -4.23
C LYS A 109 -28.53 2.12 -3.39
N MET A 110 -29.81 2.01 -3.74
CA MET A 110 -30.74 1.11 -3.04
C MET A 110 -30.32 -0.35 -3.24
N GLU A 111 -30.24 -1.11 -2.14
CA GLU A 111 -29.91 -2.53 -2.21
C GLU A 111 -31.01 -3.31 -2.93
N GLY A 112 -30.64 -4.09 -3.95
CA GLY A 112 -31.59 -4.87 -4.76
C GLY A 112 -32.53 -4.05 -5.64
N GLY A 113 -32.30 -2.73 -5.75
CA GLY A 113 -33.13 -1.81 -6.51
C GLY A 113 -32.38 -1.11 -7.65
N ARG A 114 -33.15 -0.38 -8.47
CA ARG A 114 -32.61 0.52 -9.52
C ARG A 114 -32.65 1.99 -9.12
N PHE A 115 -32.98 2.27 -7.85
CA PHE A 115 -33.16 3.62 -7.34
C PHE A 115 -31.87 4.12 -6.70
N ASP A 116 -31.52 5.36 -7.04
CA ASP A 116 -30.56 6.18 -6.33
C ASP A 116 -31.32 7.00 -5.29
N LEU A 117 -31.03 6.76 -4.01
CA LEU A 117 -31.62 7.43 -2.86
C LEU A 117 -30.78 8.65 -2.50
N VAL A 118 -31.41 9.80 -2.27
CA VAL A 118 -30.74 11.00 -1.80
C VAL A 118 -30.91 11.08 -0.28
N SER A 119 -29.82 10.88 0.45
CA SER A 119 -29.74 11.06 1.89
C SER A 119 -29.34 12.50 2.20
N ALA A 120 -30.11 13.20 3.01
CA ALA A 120 -29.76 14.55 3.48
C ALA A 120 -28.83 14.49 4.71
N GLU A 121 -29.04 13.52 5.60
CA GLU A 121 -28.27 13.34 6.83
C GLU A 121 -28.09 11.85 7.15
N ALA A 122 -26.96 11.51 7.76
CA ALA A 122 -26.64 10.16 8.20
C ALA A 122 -26.27 10.13 9.68
N HIS A 123 -26.66 9.06 10.37
CA HIS A 123 -26.57 8.93 11.81
C HIS A 123 -26.09 7.52 12.21
N GLU A 124 -25.35 7.45 13.31
CA GLU A 124 -24.82 6.20 13.87
C GLU A 124 -25.84 5.44 14.74
N SER A 125 -26.86 6.15 15.25
CA SER A 125 -27.81 5.65 16.23
C SER A 125 -29.23 5.77 15.72
N PHE A 126 -29.98 4.67 15.78
CA PHE A 126 -31.38 4.64 15.39
C PHE A 126 -32.23 5.67 16.14
N ARG A 127 -32.04 5.79 17.46
CA ARG A 127 -32.82 6.72 18.29
C ARG A 127 -32.58 8.18 17.89
N LYS A 128 -31.32 8.54 17.63
CA LYS A 128 -30.95 9.88 17.14
C LYS A 128 -31.58 10.13 15.77
N ALA A 129 -31.48 9.16 14.86
CA ALA A 129 -32.01 9.26 13.51
C ALA A 129 -33.53 9.45 13.47
N VAL A 130 -34.28 8.70 14.29
CA VAL A 130 -35.75 8.82 14.37
C VAL A 130 -36.18 10.16 14.97
N ALA A 131 -35.53 10.59 16.06
CA ALA A 131 -35.82 11.90 16.65
C ALA A 131 -35.54 13.04 15.66
N ARG A 132 -34.42 12.94 14.92
CA ARG A 132 -34.07 13.90 13.88
C ARG A 132 -35.03 13.85 12.70
N LEU A 133 -35.45 12.66 12.26
CA LEU A 133 -36.42 12.49 11.17
C LEU A 133 -37.72 13.23 11.46
N GLN A 134 -38.27 13.09 12.67
CA GLN A 134 -39.50 13.79 13.06
C GLN A 134 -39.34 15.31 12.89
N GLN A 135 -38.27 15.87 13.43
CA GLN A 135 -37.97 17.30 13.26
C GLN A 135 -37.77 17.69 11.79
N PHE A 136 -37.12 16.81 11.01
CA PHE A 136 -36.86 17.04 9.59
C PHE A 136 -38.16 17.06 8.77
N GLN A 137 -39.10 16.18 9.08
CA GLN A 137 -40.42 16.13 8.46
C GLN A 137 -41.24 17.39 8.76
N ASP A 138 -41.12 17.91 9.98
CA ASP A 138 -41.86 19.10 10.41
C ASP A 138 -41.28 20.41 9.85
N THR A 139 -39.98 20.45 9.52
CA THR A 139 -39.26 21.70 9.21
C THR A 139 -38.64 21.79 7.81
N VAL A 140 -38.36 20.66 7.17
CA VAL A 140 -37.57 20.61 5.93
C VAL A 140 -38.32 19.89 4.81
N GLU A 141 -38.65 18.61 5.01
CA GLU A 141 -39.26 17.77 3.98
C GLU A 141 -40.20 16.75 4.64
N ILE A 142 -41.50 17.00 4.54
CA ILE A 142 -42.55 16.16 5.13
C ILE A 142 -42.52 14.73 4.57
N GLY A 143 -42.09 14.57 3.31
CA GLY A 143 -41.96 13.27 2.65
C GLY A 143 -40.70 12.50 3.04
N ALA A 144 -39.85 13.03 3.94
CA ALA A 144 -38.62 12.36 4.31
C ALA A 144 -38.89 11.04 5.04
N TRP A 145 -38.01 10.06 4.87
CA TRP A 145 -38.13 8.74 5.51
C TRP A 145 -36.76 8.15 5.84
N LEU A 146 -36.72 7.15 6.72
CA LEU A 146 -35.46 6.55 7.17
C LEU A 146 -35.08 5.33 6.33
N TYR A 147 -33.84 5.31 5.81
CA TYR A 147 -33.23 4.14 5.18
C TYR A 147 -32.09 3.60 6.05
N ILE A 148 -32.07 2.28 6.25
CA ILE A 148 -31.08 1.60 7.07
C ILE A 148 -30.15 0.82 6.14
N LEU A 149 -28.88 1.20 6.11
CA LEU A 149 -27.85 0.43 5.42
C LEU A 149 -27.60 -0.90 6.16
N LYS A 150 -27.54 -1.99 5.40
CA LYS A 150 -27.22 -3.32 5.90
C LYS A 150 -25.72 -3.55 6.02
#